data_AF-A0AA95GMV6-F1
#
_entry.id   AF-A0AA95GMV6-F1
#
_cell.length_a   1.000
_cell.length_b   1.000
_cell.length_c   1.000
_cell.angle_alpha   90.00
_cell.angle_beta   90.00
_cell.angle_gamma   90.00
#
_symmetry.space_group_name_H-M   'P 1'
#
loop_
_entity.id
_entity.type
_entity.pdbx_description
1 polymer ?
#
loop_
_entity_poly.entity_id
_entity_poly.type
_entity_poly.pdbx_seq_one_letter_code
_entity_poly.pdbx_strand_id
1 'polypeptide(L)'
;MIYSDGTVTVVSGSSIVKGTDTKWNSNNPLVSPGMLMLIKNGDINYPYMILTVNSDTELVLAEEATFSATDTTYTINLTEPNNNSDAARALVAANTYILYFLQNMDTWMGDNGVVEITLPSGKTVKLESINALQELIEKISEKLETKFDKASVLQTTGNATDKVISQKACEEFYAKKDSWEKFTAGQINIKSNGNYTSLTLIKGDGNKLLLETAPGDAYFVYRDAKNNNKAVVTIPSNKNGTLALTNNPTGITAPTLQVKSPTTHGYIELIAANGNTWRIGSNNNDQRSYFEKIGKFSIYFPEKAGTVALTSDIPKMRADSNGYFKKSSPIVKIQPDGSFETNDESEGVNVQRTEVGKYFISGVMGYNADGGWGVNGGVSVPKDINGLELIYVRDKILSNGSIEIQTFHRQHSHLPKDFQNWRIKEIIDGKPTYYVDGEPCDIPPSTWLDVRVEMPVDSIWNQQQAQKE
;
A
#
# COMPACT_ATOMS: atom_id res chain seq x y z
N MET A 1 23.65 -2.64 104.51
CA MET A 1 22.76 -1.47 104.29
C MET A 1 22.32 -0.96 105.66
N ILE A 2 22.38 0.34 105.95
CA ILE A 2 22.06 0.89 107.30
C ILE A 2 20.64 1.50 107.28
N TYR A 3 19.85 1.19 108.31
CA TYR A 3 18.54 1.78 108.57
C TYR A 3 18.62 2.75 109.75
N SER A 4 18.08 3.96 109.60
CA SER A 4 18.14 5.01 110.62
C SER A 4 16.95 5.98 110.56
N ASP A 5 15.84 5.57 109.97
CA ASP A 5 14.66 6.43 109.87
C ASP A 5 13.94 6.48 111.22
N GLY A 6 13.47 7.67 111.61
CA GLY A 6 12.74 7.92 112.86
C GLY A 6 13.63 8.08 114.10
N THR A 7 12.99 8.21 115.26
CA THR A 7 13.63 8.28 116.58
C THR A 7 13.16 7.16 117.48
N VAL A 8 13.89 6.90 118.57
CA VAL A 8 13.51 5.89 119.56
C VAL A 8 13.50 6.45 120.96
N THR A 9 12.62 5.88 121.79
CA THR A 9 12.55 6.12 123.22
C THR A 9 12.81 4.82 123.97
N VAL A 10 13.73 4.89 124.94
CA VAL A 10 14.10 3.79 125.84
C VAL A 10 14.01 4.25 127.30
N VAL A 11 13.67 3.33 128.18
CA VAL A 11 13.57 3.56 129.63
C VAL A 11 14.52 2.61 130.33
N SER A 12 15.34 3.14 131.24
CA SER A 12 16.29 2.36 132.04
C SER A 12 15.57 1.22 132.78
N GLY A 13 16.09 0.00 132.67
CA GLY A 13 15.48 -1.22 133.21
C GLY A 13 14.35 -1.81 132.36
N SER A 14 14.18 -1.37 131.10
CA SER A 14 13.20 -1.93 130.17
C SER A 14 13.88 -2.47 128.91
N SER A 15 13.42 -3.61 128.40
CA SER A 15 13.83 -4.16 127.10
C SER A 15 13.01 -3.63 125.92
N ILE A 16 11.96 -2.84 126.18
CA ILE A 16 11.07 -2.33 125.13
C ILE A 16 11.64 -1.03 124.56
N VAL A 17 11.71 -0.97 123.24
CA VAL A 17 12.06 0.25 122.50
C VAL A 17 10.84 0.70 121.71
N LYS A 18 10.44 1.95 121.92
CA LYS A 18 9.38 2.58 121.14
C LYS A 18 9.97 3.48 120.08
N GLY A 19 9.61 3.24 118.84
CA GLY A 19 9.97 4.07 117.69
C GLY A 19 8.89 5.11 117.38
N THR A 20 9.34 6.28 116.95
CA THR A 20 8.51 7.32 116.32
C THR A 20 8.96 7.45 114.88
N ASP A 21 8.01 7.39 113.93
CA ASP A 21 8.26 7.43 112.47
C ASP A 21 9.20 6.34 111.93
N THR A 22 9.33 5.24 112.66
CA THR A 22 10.06 4.04 112.23
C THR A 22 9.17 3.11 111.39
N LYS A 23 9.79 2.23 110.59
CA LYS A 23 9.15 1.28 109.66
C LYS A 23 9.79 -0.11 109.71
N TRP A 24 10.04 -0.62 110.91
CA TRP A 24 10.83 -1.84 111.09
C TRP A 24 10.27 -3.09 110.41
N ASN A 25 8.94 -3.23 110.34
CA ASN A 25 8.24 -4.40 109.80
C ASN A 25 7.70 -4.21 108.36
N SER A 26 7.79 -3.00 107.79
CA SER A 26 7.35 -2.70 106.42
C SER A 26 8.49 -2.26 105.49
N ASN A 27 9.71 -2.08 106.00
CA ASN A 27 10.89 -1.76 105.20
C ASN A 27 11.32 -2.93 104.29
N ASN A 28 12.00 -2.63 103.18
CA ASN A 28 12.64 -3.64 102.32
C ASN A 28 14.11 -3.26 102.06
N PRO A 29 15.09 -3.96 102.64
CA PRO A 29 14.97 -5.20 103.43
C PRO A 29 14.41 -4.97 104.86
N LEU A 30 13.64 -5.93 105.34
CA LEU A 30 12.99 -5.88 106.66
C LEU A 30 14.02 -5.84 107.81
N VAL A 31 13.73 -5.08 108.87
CA VAL A 31 14.45 -5.23 110.15
C VAL A 31 14.04 -6.57 110.75
N SER A 32 15.02 -7.40 111.12
CA SER A 32 14.77 -8.76 111.59
C SER A 32 15.41 -9.01 112.96
N PRO A 33 14.90 -9.98 113.74
CA PRO A 33 15.57 -10.50 114.92
C PRO A 33 17.04 -10.86 114.68
N GLY A 34 17.90 -10.60 115.67
CA GLY A 34 19.35 -10.85 115.62
C GLY A 34 20.18 -9.71 115.01
N MET A 35 19.55 -8.66 114.49
CA MET A 35 20.26 -7.48 114.00
C MET A 35 20.81 -6.62 115.13
N LEU A 36 21.98 -6.01 114.90
CA LEU A 36 22.61 -5.06 115.83
C LEU A 36 21.99 -3.66 115.67
N MET A 37 21.55 -3.09 116.78
CA MET A 37 21.03 -1.73 116.91
C MET A 37 21.95 -0.89 117.78
N LEU A 38 22.27 0.33 117.36
CA LEU A 38 23.04 1.29 118.14
C LEU A 38 22.14 2.44 118.55
N ILE A 39 21.92 2.65 119.86
CA ILE A 39 21.04 3.70 120.40
C ILE A 39 21.89 4.79 121.05
N LYS A 40 21.64 6.06 120.70
CA LYS A 40 22.45 7.19 121.17
C LYS A 40 21.99 7.68 122.55
N ASN A 41 22.94 7.99 123.44
CA ASN A 41 22.69 8.72 124.70
C ASN A 41 23.80 9.76 124.90
N GLY A 42 23.42 11.04 124.88
CA GLY A 42 24.38 12.13 124.71
C GLY A 42 25.15 11.96 123.39
N ASP A 43 26.48 11.90 123.46
CA ASP A 43 27.35 11.71 122.30
C ASP A 43 27.83 10.26 122.09
N ILE A 44 27.35 9.31 122.90
CA ILE A 44 27.80 7.91 122.87
C ILE A 44 26.72 7.02 122.27
N ASN A 45 27.11 6.09 121.39
CA ASN A 45 26.24 5.05 120.84
C ASN A 45 26.39 3.75 121.65
N TYR A 46 25.28 3.26 122.18
CA TYR A 46 25.23 2.03 122.97
C TYR A 46 24.68 0.88 122.11
N PRO A 47 25.42 -0.24 122.00
CA PRO A 47 25.00 -1.38 121.20
C PRO A 47 23.97 -2.22 121.95
N TYR A 48 22.92 -2.61 121.23
CA TYR A 48 21.90 -3.55 121.68
C TYR A 48 21.56 -4.51 120.54
N MET A 49 21.19 -5.75 120.89
CA MET A 49 20.73 -6.72 119.92
C MET A 49 19.19 -6.74 119.89
N ILE A 50 18.62 -6.75 118.69
CA ILE A 50 17.17 -6.86 118.52
C ILE A 50 16.76 -8.31 118.73
N LEU A 51 15.94 -8.57 119.74
CA LEU A 51 15.40 -9.91 120.01
C LEU A 51 14.16 -10.17 119.16
N THR A 52 13.27 -9.19 119.02
CA THR A 52 12.03 -9.32 118.24
C THR A 52 11.59 -7.96 117.74
N VAL A 53 10.98 -7.93 116.56
CA VAL A 53 10.31 -6.75 115.99
C VAL A 53 8.82 -7.01 116.06
N ASN A 54 8.09 -6.28 116.90
CA ASN A 54 6.66 -6.49 117.10
C ASN A 54 5.83 -5.73 116.07
N SER A 55 6.29 -4.55 115.66
CA SER A 55 5.62 -3.70 114.69
C SER A 55 6.62 -2.70 114.07
N ASP A 56 6.11 -1.82 113.21
CA ASP A 56 6.91 -0.72 112.65
C ASP A 56 7.50 0.21 113.71
N THR A 57 6.89 0.30 114.90
CA THR A 57 7.20 1.27 115.96
C THR A 57 7.48 0.63 117.33
N GLU A 58 7.55 -0.69 117.42
CA GLU A 58 7.89 -1.37 118.68
C GLU A 58 8.76 -2.58 118.42
N LEU A 59 9.87 -2.67 119.17
CA LEU A 59 10.75 -3.83 119.18
C LEU A 59 11.22 -4.11 120.61
N VAL A 60 11.74 -5.31 120.80
CA VAL A 60 12.27 -5.81 122.06
C VAL A 60 13.76 -6.07 121.92
N LEU A 61 14.56 -5.55 122.85
CA LEU A 61 16.00 -5.79 122.96
C LEU A 61 16.28 -7.08 123.73
N ALA A 62 17.41 -7.72 123.41
CA ALA A 62 17.85 -8.92 124.10
C ALA A 62 18.23 -8.67 125.57
N GLU A 63 18.63 -7.44 125.92
CA GLU A 63 18.96 -7.02 127.28
C GLU A 63 18.25 -5.70 127.62
N GLU A 64 18.00 -5.45 128.92
CA GLU A 64 17.35 -4.22 129.38
C GLU A 64 18.24 -2.98 129.16
N ALA A 65 17.63 -1.87 128.75
CA ALA A 65 18.34 -0.62 128.53
C ALA A 65 18.95 -0.12 129.85
N THR A 66 20.21 0.29 129.83
CA THR A 66 20.94 0.76 131.02
C THR A 66 20.72 2.25 131.30
N PHE A 67 20.04 2.96 130.39
CA PHE A 67 19.74 4.38 130.50
C PHE A 67 18.34 4.68 129.95
N SER A 68 17.80 5.83 130.32
CA SER A 68 16.58 6.39 129.72
C SER A 68 16.95 7.49 128.73
N ALA A 69 16.38 7.44 127.53
CA ALA A 69 16.51 8.49 126.52
C ALA A 69 15.20 8.58 125.74
N THR A 70 14.73 9.80 125.48
CA THR A 70 13.49 10.06 124.74
C THR A 70 13.83 10.72 123.41
N ASP A 71 13.17 10.26 122.34
CA ASP A 71 13.35 10.73 120.97
C ASP A 71 14.82 10.82 120.52
N THR A 72 15.61 9.83 120.89
CA THR A 72 17.02 9.74 120.52
C THR A 72 17.21 9.04 119.18
N THR A 73 18.31 9.33 118.49
CA THR A 73 18.67 8.71 117.21
C THR A 73 19.28 7.32 117.39
N TYR A 74 19.14 6.47 116.38
CA TYR A 74 19.67 5.11 116.36
C TYR A 74 20.05 4.65 114.93
N THR A 75 20.75 3.53 114.83
CA THR A 75 21.04 2.87 113.54
C THR A 75 20.94 1.34 113.65
N ILE A 76 20.48 0.67 112.59
CA ILE A 76 20.42 -0.81 112.47
C ILE A 76 21.11 -1.25 111.17
N ASN A 77 21.86 -2.35 111.18
CA ASN A 77 22.47 -2.91 109.97
C ASN A 77 21.60 -4.03 109.37
N LEU A 78 21.13 -3.87 108.12
CA LEU A 78 20.10 -4.72 107.49
C LEU A 78 20.60 -5.91 106.65
N THR A 79 21.74 -5.81 105.96
CA THR A 79 22.23 -6.89 105.06
C THR A 79 23.73 -6.82 104.78
N GLU A 80 24.33 -7.99 104.51
CA GLU A 80 25.60 -8.19 103.81
C GLU A 80 25.34 -8.62 102.33
N PRO A 81 26.03 -8.05 101.32
CA PRO A 81 25.87 -8.43 99.90
C PRO A 81 26.37 -9.85 99.54
N ASN A 82 25.86 -10.42 98.42
CA ASN A 82 26.29 -11.70 97.79
C ASN A 82 25.96 -12.99 98.57
N ASN A 83 24.69 -13.24 98.86
CA ASN A 83 24.24 -14.50 99.47
C ASN A 83 23.04 -15.14 98.73
N ASN A 84 22.71 -16.38 99.09
CA ASN A 84 21.65 -17.17 98.46
C ASN A 84 20.26 -16.50 98.53
N SER A 85 20.01 -15.64 99.52
CA SER A 85 18.74 -14.94 99.66
C SER A 85 18.55 -13.86 98.59
N ASP A 86 19.63 -13.26 98.08
CA ASP A 86 19.58 -12.29 96.98
C ASP A 86 19.25 -12.98 95.64
N ALA A 87 19.89 -14.13 95.37
CA ALA A 87 19.63 -14.94 94.18
C ALA A 87 18.16 -15.43 94.11
N ALA A 88 17.58 -15.83 95.24
CA ALA A 88 16.18 -16.27 95.30
C ALA A 88 15.19 -15.14 94.95
N ARG A 89 15.46 -13.89 95.38
CA ARG A 89 14.61 -12.74 95.08
C ARG A 89 14.66 -12.37 93.59
N ALA A 90 15.84 -12.41 92.97
CA ALA A 90 16.00 -12.15 91.53
C ALA A 90 15.23 -13.16 90.66
N LEU A 91 15.24 -14.45 91.02
CA LEU A 91 14.50 -15.50 90.28
C LEU A 91 12.98 -15.31 90.36
N VAL A 92 12.45 -14.94 91.54
CA VAL A 92 11.01 -14.68 91.70
C VAL A 92 10.55 -13.54 90.79
N ALA A 93 11.32 -12.44 90.72
CA ALA A 93 10.99 -11.32 89.84
C ALA A 93 10.97 -11.73 88.36
N ALA A 94 11.91 -12.56 87.90
CA ALA A 94 11.95 -13.06 86.52
C ALA A 94 10.70 -13.90 86.17
N ASN A 95 10.28 -14.78 87.08
CA ASN A 95 9.08 -15.59 86.89
C ASN A 95 7.79 -14.76 86.85
N THR A 96 7.70 -13.71 87.66
CA THR A 96 6.56 -12.78 87.65
C THR A 96 6.39 -12.10 86.27
N TYR A 97 7.47 -11.72 85.59
CA TYR A 97 7.38 -11.13 84.25
C TYR A 97 6.83 -12.08 83.18
N ILE A 98 7.22 -13.36 83.24
CA ILE A 98 6.73 -14.39 82.32
C ILE A 98 5.22 -14.59 82.51
N LEU A 99 4.76 -14.62 83.77
CA LEU A 99 3.33 -14.76 84.08
C LEU A 99 2.51 -13.57 83.55
N TYR A 100 3.01 -12.34 83.70
CA TYR A 100 2.34 -11.17 83.13
C TYR A 100 2.24 -11.22 81.60
N PHE A 101 3.31 -11.66 80.92
CA PHE A 101 3.26 -11.83 79.47
C PHE A 101 2.20 -12.84 79.04
N LEU A 102 2.15 -14.00 79.70
CA LEU A 102 1.17 -15.06 79.37
C LEU A 102 -0.28 -14.60 79.60
N GLN A 103 -0.56 -13.91 80.71
CA GLN A 103 -1.89 -13.34 80.98
C GLN A 103 -2.29 -12.32 79.91
N ASN A 104 -1.38 -11.41 79.54
CA ASN A 104 -1.64 -10.44 78.49
C ASN A 104 -1.91 -11.09 77.12
N MET A 105 -1.24 -12.21 76.80
CA MET A 105 -1.48 -12.96 75.57
C MET A 105 -2.84 -13.67 75.59
N ASP A 106 -3.23 -14.26 76.72
CA ASP A 106 -4.55 -14.87 76.87
C ASP A 106 -5.67 -13.84 76.65
N THR A 107 -5.55 -12.66 77.26
CA THR A 107 -6.48 -11.54 77.04
C THR A 107 -6.51 -11.11 75.56
N TRP A 108 -5.36 -10.94 74.91
CA TRP A 108 -5.32 -10.47 73.53
C TRP A 108 -5.90 -11.46 72.51
N MET A 109 -5.75 -12.77 72.77
CA MET A 109 -6.23 -13.83 71.89
C MET A 109 -7.69 -14.24 72.20
N GLY A 110 -8.11 -14.20 73.47
CA GLY A 110 -9.39 -14.73 73.92
C GLY A 110 -10.52 -13.71 73.95
N ASP A 111 -10.23 -12.46 74.29
CA ASP A 111 -11.26 -11.44 74.44
C ASP A 111 -11.69 -10.85 73.08
N ASN A 112 -12.80 -10.11 73.11
CA ASN A 112 -13.37 -9.45 71.94
C ASN A 112 -13.22 -7.94 72.03
N GLY A 113 -13.01 -7.28 70.88
CA GLY A 113 -12.87 -5.82 70.79
C GLY A 113 -11.51 -5.31 71.23
N VAL A 114 -11.47 -4.10 71.78
CA VAL A 114 -10.22 -3.47 72.23
C VAL A 114 -9.87 -3.99 73.63
N VAL A 115 -8.70 -4.61 73.75
CA VAL A 115 -8.13 -5.11 75.01
C VAL A 115 -7.07 -4.18 75.56
N GLU A 116 -6.92 -4.16 76.88
CA GLU A 116 -5.89 -3.40 77.59
C GLU A 116 -4.78 -4.34 78.09
N ILE A 117 -3.56 -4.15 77.59
CA ILE A 117 -2.37 -4.95 77.92
C ILE A 117 -1.46 -4.12 78.82
N THR A 118 -1.09 -4.63 79.99
CA THR A 118 -0.15 -3.94 80.89
C THR A 118 1.25 -4.50 80.71
N LEU A 119 2.17 -3.66 80.23
CA LEU A 119 3.56 -4.03 80.01
C LEU A 119 4.32 -4.17 81.34
N PRO A 120 5.45 -4.91 81.36
CA PRO A 120 6.34 -5.00 82.52
C PRO A 120 6.82 -3.67 83.12
N SER A 121 6.79 -2.59 82.32
CA SER A 121 7.10 -1.22 82.74
C SER A 121 5.98 -0.53 83.54
N GLY A 122 4.84 -1.19 83.73
CA GLY A 122 3.62 -0.63 84.33
C GLY A 122 2.77 0.20 83.35
N LYS A 123 3.18 0.34 82.08
CA LYS A 123 2.44 1.07 81.05
C LYS A 123 1.36 0.18 80.43
N THR A 124 0.12 0.67 80.39
CA THR A 124 -0.99 0.01 79.70
C THR A 124 -1.09 0.46 78.24
N VAL A 125 -1.38 -0.48 77.33
CA VAL A 125 -1.55 -0.27 75.87
C VAL A 125 -2.88 -0.86 75.44
N LYS A 126 -3.63 -0.14 74.59
CA LYS A 126 -4.88 -0.62 73.98
C LYS A 126 -4.61 -1.22 72.61
N LEU A 127 -5.04 -2.46 72.38
CA LEU A 127 -4.92 -3.16 71.09
C LEU A 127 -6.26 -3.78 70.70
N GLU A 128 -6.55 -3.88 69.41
CA GLU A 128 -7.64 -4.73 68.93
C GLU A 128 -7.28 -6.20 69.19
N SER A 129 -8.22 -6.97 69.75
CA SER A 129 -8.07 -8.41 69.94
C SER A 129 -8.00 -9.15 68.61
N ILE A 130 -7.47 -10.36 68.63
CA ILE A 130 -7.41 -11.19 67.41
C ILE A 130 -8.82 -11.42 66.85
N ASN A 131 -9.81 -11.66 67.69
CA ASN A 131 -11.20 -11.86 67.28
C ASN A 131 -11.79 -10.60 66.63
N ALA A 132 -11.49 -9.41 67.16
CA ALA A 132 -11.94 -8.14 66.56
C ALA A 132 -11.35 -7.91 65.15
N LEU A 133 -10.08 -8.27 64.97
CA LEU A 133 -9.42 -8.20 63.66
C LEU A 133 -10.04 -9.20 62.66
N GLN A 134 -10.40 -10.41 63.10
CA GLN A 134 -11.08 -11.40 62.25
C GLN A 134 -12.46 -10.90 61.80
N GLU A 135 -13.27 -10.36 62.71
CA GLU A 135 -14.59 -9.81 62.38
C GLU A 135 -14.49 -8.65 61.36
N LEU A 136 -13.45 -7.83 61.45
CA LEU A 136 -13.18 -6.77 60.48
C LEU A 136 -12.88 -7.35 59.09
N ILE A 137 -12.09 -8.42 58.99
CA ILE A 137 -11.76 -9.10 57.74
C ILE A 137 -13.01 -9.71 57.09
N GLU A 138 -13.87 -10.34 57.87
CA GLU A 138 -15.15 -10.88 57.37
C GLU A 138 -16.03 -9.77 56.81
N LYS A 139 -16.20 -8.66 57.53
CA LYS A 139 -16.97 -7.50 57.06
C LYS A 139 -16.40 -6.87 55.79
N ILE A 140 -15.08 -6.84 55.64
CA ILE A 140 -14.44 -6.37 54.39
C ILE A 140 -14.79 -7.31 53.23
N SER A 141 -14.75 -8.62 53.47
CA SER A 141 -15.06 -9.63 52.45
C SER A 141 -16.50 -9.55 51.97
N GLU A 142 -17.47 -9.43 52.88
CA GLU A 142 -18.89 -9.22 52.53
C GLU A 142 -19.11 -7.91 51.74
N LYS A 143 -18.42 -6.83 52.11
CA LYS A 143 -18.48 -5.54 51.38
C LYS A 143 -17.90 -5.64 49.96
N LEU A 144 -16.89 -6.49 49.75
CA LEU A 144 -16.31 -6.73 48.44
C LEU A 144 -17.28 -7.52 47.55
N GLU A 145 -17.94 -8.53 48.08
CA GLU A 145 -18.96 -9.30 47.35
C GLU A 145 -20.15 -8.42 46.93
N THR A 146 -20.60 -7.52 47.81
CA THR A 146 -21.73 -6.63 47.51
C THR A 146 -21.39 -5.49 46.53
N LYS A 147 -20.13 -5.05 46.46
CA LYS A 147 -19.69 -4.02 45.49
C LYS A 147 -19.36 -4.58 44.10
N PHE A 148 -19.08 -5.87 43.99
CA PHE A 148 -18.78 -6.52 42.71
C PHE A 148 -19.95 -7.40 42.28
N ASP A 149 -20.94 -6.81 41.62
CA ASP A 149 -22.06 -7.58 41.07
C ASP A 149 -21.61 -8.39 39.85
N LYS A 150 -21.32 -9.67 40.06
CA LYS A 150 -20.99 -10.61 38.98
C LYS A 150 -22.12 -10.75 37.95
N ALA A 151 -23.38 -10.45 38.30
CA ALA A 151 -24.50 -10.51 37.36
C ALA A 151 -24.54 -9.31 36.40
N SER A 152 -23.85 -8.21 36.73
CA SER A 152 -23.68 -7.03 35.87
C SER A 152 -22.62 -7.20 34.78
N VAL A 153 -21.88 -8.33 34.80
CA VAL A 153 -20.86 -8.67 33.80
C VAL A 153 -21.40 -9.70 32.82
N LEU A 154 -21.44 -9.35 31.53
CA LEU A 154 -21.86 -10.26 30.47
C LEU A 154 -20.68 -11.13 30.00
N GLN A 155 -20.78 -12.44 30.21
CA GLN A 155 -19.78 -13.44 29.83
C GLN A 155 -20.02 -14.03 28.42
N THR A 156 -21.13 -13.68 27.78
CA THR A 156 -21.54 -14.16 26.45
C THR A 156 -21.65 -13.01 25.46
N THR A 157 -21.59 -13.34 24.17
CA THR A 157 -21.65 -12.38 23.06
C THR A 157 -23.05 -11.78 22.92
N GLY A 158 -23.20 -10.45 22.95
CA GLY A 158 -24.50 -9.80 22.74
C GLY A 158 -24.54 -8.30 23.07
N ASN A 159 -25.65 -7.66 22.72
CA ASN A 159 -25.91 -6.25 23.05
C ASN A 159 -26.66 -6.18 24.39
N ALA A 160 -25.93 -5.99 25.49
CA ALA A 160 -26.55 -5.59 26.74
C ALA A 160 -26.59 -4.05 26.81
N THR A 161 -27.75 -3.49 27.13
CA THR A 161 -27.91 -2.02 27.31
C THR A 161 -27.61 -1.56 28.73
N ASP A 162 -27.46 -2.51 29.65
CA ASP A 162 -27.42 -2.30 31.10
C ASP A 162 -26.29 -3.09 31.80
N LYS A 163 -25.50 -3.87 31.06
CA LYS A 163 -24.39 -4.68 31.59
C LYS A 163 -23.06 -4.34 30.93
N VAL A 164 -21.97 -4.53 31.67
CA VAL A 164 -20.60 -4.36 31.16
C VAL A 164 -20.14 -5.68 30.53
N ILE A 165 -19.61 -5.64 29.31
CA ILE A 165 -19.11 -6.82 28.59
C ILE A 165 -17.74 -7.24 29.14
N SER A 166 -17.52 -8.54 29.36
CA SER A 166 -16.22 -9.03 29.85
C SER A 166 -15.08 -8.78 28.86
N GLN A 167 -13.84 -8.63 29.34
CA GLN A 167 -12.67 -8.44 28.46
C GLN A 167 -12.54 -9.54 27.41
N LYS A 168 -12.77 -10.80 27.76
CA LYS A 168 -12.77 -11.93 26.82
C LYS A 168 -13.86 -11.78 25.75
N ALA A 169 -15.07 -11.41 26.14
CA ALA A 169 -16.14 -11.15 25.18
C ALA A 169 -15.83 -9.93 24.30
N CYS A 170 -15.19 -8.89 24.84
CA CYS A 170 -14.65 -7.77 24.06
C CYS A 170 -13.55 -8.25 23.11
N GLU A 171 -12.62 -9.11 23.52
CA GLU A 171 -11.60 -9.68 22.63
C GLU A 171 -12.23 -10.57 21.55
N GLU A 172 -13.27 -11.33 21.84
CA GLU A 172 -14.00 -12.12 20.84
C GLU A 172 -14.85 -11.24 19.89
N PHE A 173 -15.36 -10.08 20.35
CA PHE A 173 -16.13 -9.13 19.54
C PHE A 173 -15.26 -8.15 18.74
N TYR A 174 -14.13 -7.73 19.33
CA TYR A 174 -13.19 -6.71 18.85
C TYR A 174 -11.84 -7.29 18.39
N ALA A 175 -11.64 -8.61 18.39
CA ALA A 175 -10.59 -9.23 17.59
C ALA A 175 -10.86 -8.93 16.11
N LYS A 176 -10.34 -7.78 15.67
CA LYS A 176 -10.21 -7.29 14.29
C LYS A 176 -11.36 -7.71 13.38
N LYS A 177 -12.54 -7.13 13.59
CA LYS A 177 -13.43 -6.84 12.45
C LYS A 177 -13.10 -5.43 11.96
N ASP A 178 -12.80 -5.33 10.67
CA ASP A 178 -12.59 -4.11 9.90
C ASP A 178 -13.44 -2.93 10.42
N SER A 179 -12.79 -1.87 10.90
CA SER A 179 -13.44 -0.60 11.26
C SER A 179 -12.92 0.49 10.33
N TRP A 180 -13.82 1.13 9.57
CA TRP A 180 -13.54 2.36 8.83
C TRP A 180 -14.07 3.55 9.60
N GLU A 181 -13.23 4.58 9.73
CA GLU A 181 -13.65 5.89 10.17
C GLU A 181 -14.40 6.65 9.06
N LYS A 182 -15.30 7.54 9.48
CA LYS A 182 -16.31 8.22 8.66
C LYS A 182 -15.71 9.42 7.91
N PHE A 183 -15.85 9.46 6.59
CA PHE A 183 -15.69 10.67 5.78
C PHE A 183 -16.93 10.85 4.90
N THR A 184 -17.41 12.09 4.78
CA THR A 184 -18.71 12.42 4.20
C THR A 184 -18.71 12.26 2.68
N ALA A 185 -19.11 11.10 2.20
CA ALA A 185 -19.76 10.92 0.90
C ALA A 185 -20.74 9.72 0.95
N GLY A 186 -22.01 9.95 0.59
CA GLY A 186 -23.05 8.96 0.23
C GLY A 186 -23.12 7.69 1.09
N GLN A 187 -22.42 6.64 0.66
CA GLN A 187 -22.29 5.33 1.32
C GLN A 187 -21.12 4.56 0.67
N ILE A 188 -20.20 4.01 1.48
CA ILE A 188 -19.14 3.08 1.04
C ILE A 188 -19.40 1.72 1.70
N ASN A 189 -19.49 0.64 0.91
CA ASN A 189 -19.66 -0.72 1.41
C ASN A 189 -18.47 -1.58 0.99
N ILE A 190 -17.83 -2.30 1.92
CA ILE A 190 -16.91 -3.42 1.61
C ILE A 190 -17.50 -4.71 2.16
N LYS A 191 -17.54 -5.74 1.32
CA LYS A 191 -18.02 -7.07 1.64
C LYS A 191 -16.88 -8.06 1.42
N SER A 192 -16.51 -8.82 2.45
CA SER A 192 -15.41 -9.82 2.40
C SER A 192 -15.86 -11.26 2.65
N ASN A 193 -17.17 -11.51 2.83
CA ASN A 193 -17.70 -12.85 3.08
C ASN A 193 -18.28 -13.48 1.80
N GLY A 194 -17.70 -14.60 1.37
CA GLY A 194 -18.13 -15.42 0.23
C GLY A 194 -17.17 -15.38 -0.96
N ASN A 195 -17.57 -15.97 -2.10
CA ASN A 195 -16.74 -16.01 -3.32
C ASN A 195 -16.59 -14.65 -4.04
N TYR A 196 -17.23 -13.60 -3.53
CA TYR A 196 -17.22 -12.27 -4.12
C TYR A 196 -16.87 -11.25 -3.04
N THR A 197 -15.70 -10.63 -3.18
CA THR A 197 -15.26 -9.51 -2.35
C THR A 197 -15.42 -8.23 -3.15
N SER A 198 -16.00 -7.18 -2.56
CA SER A 198 -16.17 -5.93 -3.29
C SER A 198 -16.07 -4.67 -2.43
N LEU A 199 -15.64 -3.59 -3.05
CA LEU A 199 -15.76 -2.19 -2.61
C LEU A 199 -16.79 -1.50 -3.51
N THR A 200 -17.83 -0.90 -2.93
CA THR A 200 -18.90 -0.21 -3.67
C THR A 200 -19.00 1.25 -3.26
N LEU A 201 -19.01 2.14 -4.24
CA LEU A 201 -19.32 3.57 -4.10
C LEU A 201 -20.72 3.83 -4.68
N ILE A 202 -21.59 4.45 -3.89
CA ILE A 202 -22.98 4.76 -4.30
C ILE A 202 -23.13 6.27 -4.46
N LYS A 203 -23.55 6.70 -5.65
CA LYS A 203 -23.85 8.11 -5.94
C LYS A 203 -25.24 8.46 -5.39
N GLY A 204 -25.50 9.75 -5.12
CA GLY A 204 -26.80 10.21 -4.61
C GLY A 204 -28.01 9.91 -5.51
N ASP A 205 -27.78 9.61 -6.80
CA ASP A 205 -28.81 9.16 -7.75
C ASP A 205 -29.03 7.63 -7.76
N GLY A 206 -28.33 6.90 -6.88
CA GLY A 206 -28.42 5.45 -6.75
C GLY A 206 -27.54 4.64 -7.71
N ASN A 207 -26.87 5.26 -8.69
CA ASN A 207 -25.88 4.58 -9.53
C ASN A 207 -24.65 4.17 -8.70
N LYS A 208 -23.95 3.11 -9.12
CA LYS A 208 -22.90 2.46 -8.33
C LYS A 208 -21.64 2.24 -9.13
N LEU A 209 -20.49 2.48 -8.52
CA LEU A 209 -19.17 2.06 -9.00
C LEU A 209 -18.62 1.00 -8.05
N LEU A 210 -18.24 -0.16 -8.57
CA LEU A 210 -17.75 -1.29 -7.78
C LEU A 210 -16.35 -1.72 -8.23
N LEU A 211 -15.53 -2.09 -7.26
CA LEU A 211 -14.39 -3.00 -7.43
C LEU A 211 -14.81 -4.35 -6.87
N GLU A 212 -14.87 -5.41 -7.67
CA GLU A 212 -15.42 -6.70 -7.26
C GLU A 212 -14.54 -7.85 -7.74
N THR A 213 -14.41 -8.90 -6.94
CA THR A 213 -13.88 -10.20 -7.36
C THR A 213 -15.02 -11.17 -7.61
N ALA A 214 -14.88 -12.04 -8.61
CA ALA A 214 -15.62 -13.30 -8.71
C ALA A 214 -14.67 -14.47 -8.36
N PRO A 215 -15.16 -15.71 -8.26
CA PRO A 215 -14.30 -16.89 -8.09
C PRO A 215 -13.15 -17.03 -9.11
N GLY A 216 -13.12 -16.24 -10.20
CA GLY A 216 -12.09 -16.27 -11.23
C GLY A 216 -11.44 -14.92 -11.54
N ASP A 217 -12.21 -13.88 -11.84
CA ASP A 217 -11.65 -12.59 -12.32
C ASP A 217 -11.91 -11.44 -11.34
N ALA A 218 -11.19 -10.33 -11.52
CA ALA A 218 -11.48 -9.07 -10.85
C ALA A 218 -12.13 -8.08 -11.84
N TYR A 219 -13.00 -7.21 -11.34
CA TYR A 219 -13.79 -6.30 -12.15
C TYR A 219 -13.83 -4.88 -11.58
N PHE A 220 -13.88 -3.91 -12.49
CA PHE A 220 -14.41 -2.57 -12.27
C PHE A 220 -15.79 -2.51 -12.92
N VAL A 221 -16.83 -2.27 -12.12
CA VAL A 221 -18.22 -2.37 -12.59
C VAL A 221 -18.94 -1.05 -12.37
N TYR A 222 -19.53 -0.51 -13.42
CA TYR A 222 -20.51 0.59 -13.32
C TYR A 222 -21.92 0.01 -13.45
N ARG A 223 -22.75 0.18 -12.42
CA ARG A 223 -24.14 -0.29 -12.37
C ARG A 223 -25.12 0.86 -12.23
N ASP A 224 -26.31 0.67 -12.77
CA ASP A 224 -27.45 1.56 -12.51
C ASP A 224 -28.09 1.30 -11.13
N ALA A 225 -29.04 2.15 -10.74
CA ALA A 225 -29.78 2.02 -9.49
C ALA A 225 -30.59 0.71 -9.39
N LYS A 226 -30.89 0.06 -10.52
CA LYS A 226 -31.60 -1.23 -10.61
C LYS A 226 -30.66 -2.45 -10.59
N ASN A 227 -29.35 -2.22 -10.39
CA ASN A 227 -28.28 -3.22 -10.43
C ASN A 227 -27.98 -3.83 -11.81
N ASN A 228 -28.41 -3.19 -12.90
CA ASN A 228 -27.97 -3.60 -14.24
C ASN A 228 -26.55 -3.09 -14.51
N ASN A 229 -25.70 -3.93 -15.10
CA ASN A 229 -24.37 -3.53 -15.55
C ASN A 229 -24.47 -2.58 -16.76
N LYS A 230 -23.89 -1.38 -16.62
CA LYS A 230 -23.73 -0.39 -17.69
C LYS A 230 -22.35 -0.43 -18.34
N ALA A 231 -21.33 -0.83 -17.58
CA ALA A 231 -19.99 -1.08 -18.11
C ALA A 231 -19.25 -2.01 -17.15
N VAL A 232 -18.45 -2.92 -17.70
CA VAL A 232 -17.59 -3.83 -16.94
C VAL A 232 -16.22 -3.79 -17.57
N VAL A 233 -15.19 -3.52 -16.76
CA VAL A 233 -13.79 -3.76 -17.12
C VAL A 233 -13.30 -4.91 -16.28
N THR A 234 -12.73 -5.92 -16.91
CA THR A 234 -12.30 -7.15 -16.27
C THR A 234 -10.79 -7.26 -16.31
N ILE A 235 -10.20 -7.74 -15.23
CA ILE A 235 -8.85 -8.27 -15.16
C ILE A 235 -8.98 -9.81 -15.20
N PRO A 236 -8.85 -10.44 -16.38
CA PRO A 236 -9.02 -11.88 -16.50
C PRO A 236 -7.87 -12.62 -15.82
N SER A 237 -8.18 -13.66 -15.05
CA SER A 237 -7.19 -14.55 -14.44
C SER A 237 -6.60 -15.56 -15.43
N ASN A 238 -7.31 -15.85 -16.51
CA ASN A 238 -6.90 -16.77 -17.57
C ASN A 238 -6.22 -16.04 -18.73
N LYS A 239 -5.38 -16.75 -19.50
CA LYS A 239 -4.68 -16.21 -20.69
C LYS A 239 -5.62 -15.64 -21.77
N ASN A 240 -6.86 -16.12 -21.82
CA ASN A 240 -7.91 -15.64 -22.71
C ASN A 240 -9.02 -15.03 -21.85
N GLY A 241 -9.51 -13.85 -22.23
CA GLY A 241 -10.57 -13.20 -21.47
C GLY A 241 -11.17 -11.99 -22.16
N THR A 242 -12.35 -11.60 -21.69
CA THR A 242 -12.97 -10.34 -22.07
C THR A 242 -12.41 -9.24 -21.19
N LEU A 243 -11.82 -8.20 -21.76
CA LEU A 243 -11.30 -7.05 -21.01
C LEU A 243 -12.38 -6.02 -20.71
N ALA A 244 -13.28 -5.76 -21.67
CA ALA A 244 -14.29 -4.73 -21.50
C ALA A 244 -15.63 -5.10 -22.16
N LEU A 245 -16.72 -4.74 -21.49
CA LEU A 245 -18.10 -4.94 -21.90
C LEU A 245 -18.92 -3.67 -21.64
N THR A 246 -19.82 -3.35 -22.55
CA THR A 246 -20.71 -2.17 -22.44
C THR A 246 -22.11 -2.50 -21.95
N ASN A 247 -22.51 -3.78 -21.86
CA ASN A 247 -23.76 -4.22 -21.23
C ASN A 247 -23.69 -5.70 -20.79
N ASN A 248 -24.79 -6.23 -20.26
CA ASN A 248 -24.89 -7.50 -19.52
C ASN A 248 -24.20 -8.70 -20.23
N PRO A 249 -23.49 -9.60 -19.51
CA PRO A 249 -22.71 -10.70 -20.09
C PRO A 249 -23.55 -11.84 -20.71
N THR A 250 -24.88 -11.78 -20.63
CA THR A 250 -25.79 -12.80 -21.14
C THR A 250 -26.32 -12.40 -22.52
N GLY A 251 -25.57 -12.73 -23.58
CA GLY A 251 -26.00 -12.57 -24.96
C GLY A 251 -25.00 -11.76 -25.81
N ILE A 252 -24.72 -12.24 -27.01
CA ILE A 252 -23.72 -11.70 -27.97
C ILE A 252 -24.10 -10.31 -28.55
N THR A 253 -25.09 -9.62 -27.97
CA THR A 253 -25.60 -8.34 -28.49
C THR A 253 -24.80 -7.10 -28.06
N ALA A 254 -23.88 -7.21 -27.10
CA ALA A 254 -23.02 -6.12 -26.64
C ALA A 254 -21.74 -5.98 -27.47
N PRO A 255 -21.24 -4.76 -27.73
CA PRO A 255 -19.85 -4.56 -28.09
C PRO A 255 -18.90 -5.06 -27.00
N THR A 256 -17.89 -5.84 -27.39
CA THR A 256 -16.91 -6.43 -26.46
C THR A 256 -15.47 -6.20 -26.94
N LEU A 257 -14.54 -5.98 -26.01
CA LEU A 257 -13.10 -6.00 -26.25
C LEU A 257 -12.50 -7.23 -25.58
N GLN A 258 -11.82 -8.08 -26.35
CA GLN A 258 -11.25 -9.33 -25.87
C GLN A 258 -9.75 -9.39 -26.12
N VAL A 259 -9.02 -10.02 -25.19
CA VAL A 259 -7.64 -10.47 -25.40
C VAL A 259 -7.67 -11.97 -25.55
N LYS A 260 -7.09 -12.44 -26.66
CA LYS A 260 -7.00 -13.85 -26.97
C LYS A 260 -5.55 -14.21 -27.27
N SER A 261 -5.08 -15.23 -26.58
CA SER A 261 -3.80 -15.89 -26.78
C SER A 261 -4.00 -17.40 -26.97
N PRO A 262 -4.69 -17.85 -28.04
CA PRO A 262 -4.69 -19.26 -28.42
C PRO A 262 -3.27 -19.75 -28.73
N THR A 263 -3.08 -21.07 -28.79
CA THR A 263 -1.77 -21.70 -28.94
C THR A 263 -0.99 -21.26 -30.19
N THR A 264 -1.69 -20.73 -31.19
CA THR A 264 -1.11 -20.44 -32.51
C THR A 264 -0.88 -18.95 -32.78
N HIS A 265 -1.60 -18.01 -32.16
CA HIS A 265 -1.52 -16.57 -32.50
C HIS A 265 -2.07 -15.71 -31.36
N GLY A 266 -1.46 -14.57 -31.04
CA GLY A 266 -1.99 -13.62 -30.04
C GLY A 266 -2.69 -12.43 -30.70
N TYR A 267 -3.87 -12.03 -30.21
CA TYR A 267 -4.60 -10.88 -30.76
C TYR A 267 -5.53 -10.21 -29.75
N ILE A 268 -5.82 -8.95 -30.03
CA ILE A 268 -6.90 -8.17 -29.44
C ILE A 268 -8.01 -8.08 -30.48
N GLU A 269 -9.26 -8.32 -30.06
CA GLU A 269 -10.41 -8.16 -30.95
C GLU A 269 -11.50 -7.27 -30.37
N LEU A 270 -12.07 -6.46 -31.25
CA LEU A 270 -13.29 -5.70 -31.01
C LEU A 270 -14.43 -6.38 -31.77
N ILE A 271 -15.45 -6.80 -31.04
CA ILE A 271 -16.69 -7.34 -31.61
C ILE A 271 -17.74 -6.24 -31.49
N ALA A 272 -18.25 -5.74 -32.61
CA ALA A 272 -19.33 -4.76 -32.63
C ALA A 272 -20.70 -5.40 -32.36
N ALA A 273 -21.69 -4.59 -31.96
CA ALA A 273 -23.06 -5.07 -31.66
C ALA A 273 -23.74 -5.80 -32.84
N ASN A 274 -23.33 -5.50 -34.07
CA ASN A 274 -23.82 -6.17 -35.28
C ASN A 274 -23.03 -7.45 -35.65
N GLY A 275 -22.14 -7.91 -34.77
CA GLY A 275 -21.32 -9.11 -34.96
C GLY A 275 -20.07 -8.90 -35.83
N ASN A 276 -19.82 -7.70 -36.36
CA ASN A 276 -18.58 -7.43 -37.08
C ASN A 276 -17.38 -7.44 -36.12
N THR A 277 -16.35 -8.18 -36.49
CA THR A 277 -15.14 -8.32 -35.67
C THR A 277 -13.93 -7.72 -36.36
N TRP A 278 -13.18 -6.93 -35.60
CA TRP A 278 -11.91 -6.34 -35.98
C TRP A 278 -10.81 -6.86 -35.07
N ARG A 279 -9.63 -7.11 -35.63
CA ARG A 279 -8.49 -7.69 -34.89
C ARG A 279 -7.21 -6.96 -35.18
N ILE A 280 -6.39 -6.86 -34.14
CA ILE A 280 -4.96 -6.55 -34.23
C ILE A 280 -4.23 -7.68 -33.53
N GLY A 281 -3.28 -8.30 -34.22
CA GLY A 281 -2.57 -9.45 -33.66
C GLY A 281 -1.28 -9.76 -34.36
N SER A 282 -0.61 -10.78 -33.85
CA SER A 282 0.54 -11.41 -34.47
C SER A 282 0.15 -12.78 -34.97
N ASN A 283 0.62 -13.12 -36.16
CA ASN A 283 0.50 -14.47 -36.67
C ASN A 283 1.83 -15.22 -36.37
N ASN A 284 1.88 -16.25 -35.52
CA ASN A 284 3.09 -17.01 -35.23
C ASN A 284 3.55 -17.91 -36.39
N ASN A 285 2.71 -18.21 -37.40
CA ASN A 285 3.13 -19.00 -38.56
C ASN A 285 4.03 -18.20 -39.52
N ASP A 286 3.77 -16.89 -39.69
CA ASP A 286 4.56 -16.00 -40.54
C ASP A 286 5.23 -14.85 -39.77
N GLN A 287 5.08 -14.81 -38.44
CA GLN A 287 5.60 -13.80 -37.52
C GLN A 287 5.16 -12.35 -37.82
N ARG A 288 4.18 -12.13 -38.70
CA ARG A 288 3.73 -10.78 -39.06
C ARG A 288 2.68 -10.25 -38.10
N SER A 289 2.76 -8.94 -37.85
CA SER A 289 1.64 -8.21 -37.27
C SER A 289 0.58 -7.96 -38.34
N TYR A 290 -0.69 -7.94 -37.95
CA TYR A 290 -1.79 -7.67 -38.86
C TYR A 290 -2.87 -6.80 -38.24
N PHE A 291 -3.62 -6.13 -39.11
CA PHE A 291 -4.92 -5.55 -38.83
C PHE A 291 -5.95 -6.18 -39.77
N GLU A 292 -7.03 -6.73 -39.24
CA GLU A 292 -8.06 -7.36 -40.07
C GLU A 292 -9.48 -6.98 -39.66
N LYS A 293 -10.34 -7.00 -40.66
CA LYS A 293 -11.78 -7.14 -40.49
C LYS A 293 -12.14 -8.56 -40.94
N ILE A 294 -12.57 -9.40 -40.01
CA ILE A 294 -12.83 -10.82 -40.29
C ILE A 294 -13.79 -10.97 -41.47
N GLY A 295 -13.39 -11.79 -42.45
CA GLY A 295 -14.18 -12.09 -43.64
C GLY A 295 -14.27 -10.94 -44.66
N LYS A 296 -13.49 -9.87 -44.49
CA LYS A 296 -13.43 -8.74 -45.45
C LYS A 296 -12.04 -8.51 -45.98
N PHE A 297 -11.09 -8.17 -45.11
CA PHE A 297 -9.71 -7.92 -45.51
C PHE A 297 -8.75 -8.10 -44.33
N SER A 298 -7.49 -8.38 -44.65
CA SER A 298 -6.37 -8.39 -43.71
C SER A 298 -5.22 -7.58 -44.31
N ILE A 299 -4.66 -6.68 -43.51
CA ILE A 299 -3.47 -5.91 -43.83
C ILE A 299 -2.34 -6.50 -43.00
N TYR A 300 -1.33 -7.06 -43.66
CA TYR A 300 -0.13 -7.59 -43.01
C TYR A 300 0.99 -6.56 -43.06
N PHE A 301 1.62 -6.32 -41.93
CA PHE A 301 2.81 -5.49 -41.87
C PHE A 301 4.04 -6.30 -42.32
N PRO A 302 5.00 -5.69 -43.03
CA PRO A 302 6.20 -6.38 -43.50
C PRO A 302 7.11 -6.82 -42.33
N GLU A 303 7.84 -7.92 -42.51
CA GLU A 303 8.80 -8.45 -41.50
C GLU A 303 10.12 -7.69 -41.47
N LYS A 304 10.41 -6.89 -42.51
CA LYS A 304 11.64 -6.12 -42.63
C LYS A 304 11.43 -4.69 -42.13
N ALA A 305 12.46 -4.11 -41.51
CA ALA A 305 12.47 -2.71 -41.16
C ALA A 305 12.21 -1.84 -42.40
N GLY A 306 11.19 -1.00 -42.33
CA GLY A 306 10.75 -0.18 -43.45
C GLY A 306 9.56 0.71 -43.06
N THR A 307 9.28 1.69 -43.89
CA THR A 307 8.13 2.59 -43.72
C THR A 307 6.98 2.08 -44.56
N VAL A 308 5.80 1.95 -43.94
CA VAL A 308 4.54 1.83 -44.70
C VAL A 308 4.12 3.25 -45.09
N ALA A 309 4.20 3.57 -46.37
CA ALA A 309 3.83 4.88 -46.91
C ALA A 309 2.55 4.76 -47.74
N LEU A 310 1.71 5.80 -47.74
CA LEU A 310 0.67 5.92 -48.74
C LEU A 310 1.32 6.26 -50.08
N THR A 311 0.72 5.85 -51.19
CA THR A 311 1.23 6.19 -52.52
C THR A 311 1.26 7.71 -52.76
N SER A 312 0.42 8.46 -52.05
CA SER A 312 0.44 9.93 -52.01
C SER A 312 1.69 10.51 -51.36
N ASP A 313 2.32 9.78 -50.44
CA ASP A 313 3.47 10.25 -49.66
C ASP A 313 4.77 10.13 -50.44
N ILE A 314 4.74 9.43 -51.59
CA ILE A 314 5.90 9.25 -52.46
C ILE A 314 5.71 10.13 -53.70
N PRO A 315 6.43 11.27 -53.79
CA PRO A 315 6.33 12.15 -54.94
C PRO A 315 6.58 11.38 -56.23
N LYS A 316 5.73 11.64 -57.23
CA LYS A 316 5.83 11.05 -58.57
C LYS A 316 5.52 9.55 -58.65
N MET A 317 4.93 8.88 -57.67
CA MET A 317 4.58 7.46 -57.84
C MET A 317 3.24 7.29 -58.62
N ARG A 318 3.23 6.48 -59.68
CA ARG A 318 2.02 6.06 -60.42
C ARG A 318 2.08 4.56 -60.72
N ALA A 319 0.94 3.87 -60.66
CA ALA A 319 0.84 2.49 -61.13
C ALA A 319 0.73 2.48 -62.67
N ASP A 320 1.48 1.60 -63.33
CA ASP A 320 1.29 1.32 -64.75
C ASP A 320 0.09 0.39 -65.00
N SER A 321 -0.23 0.13 -66.27
CA SER A 321 -1.35 -0.75 -66.66
C SER A 321 -1.20 -2.20 -66.19
N ASN A 322 0.02 -2.59 -65.77
CA ASN A 322 0.33 -3.92 -65.25
C ASN A 322 0.41 -3.93 -63.72
N GLY A 323 0.10 -2.81 -63.05
CA GLY A 323 0.07 -2.67 -61.59
C GLY A 323 1.44 -2.41 -60.95
N TYR A 324 2.49 -2.13 -61.72
CA TYR A 324 3.79 -1.75 -61.16
C TYR A 324 3.83 -0.26 -60.85
N PHE A 325 4.25 0.10 -59.64
CA PHE A 325 4.51 1.48 -59.27
C PHE A 325 5.84 1.96 -59.86
N LYS A 326 5.79 3.08 -60.60
CA LYS A 326 6.95 3.70 -61.25
C LYS A 326 6.99 5.20 -60.93
N LYS A 327 8.20 5.77 -60.95
CA LYS A 327 8.42 7.22 -60.90
C LYS A 327 7.89 7.83 -62.20
N SER A 328 6.95 8.75 -62.07
CA SER A 328 6.36 9.51 -63.17
C SER A 328 7.42 10.43 -63.75
N SER A 329 7.39 10.56 -65.07
CA SER A 329 8.24 11.48 -65.82
C SER A 329 7.35 12.41 -66.63
N PRO A 330 7.79 13.63 -66.95
CA PRO A 330 7.08 14.46 -67.91
C PRO A 330 7.05 13.75 -69.27
N ILE A 331 5.85 13.45 -69.77
CA ILE A 331 5.64 12.75 -71.05
C ILE A 331 4.66 13.56 -71.90
N VAL A 332 4.95 13.63 -73.19
CA VAL A 332 4.13 14.28 -74.21
C VAL A 332 3.81 13.21 -75.25
N LYS A 333 2.52 12.90 -75.38
CA LYS A 333 2.04 11.89 -76.31
C LYS A 333 1.56 12.57 -77.58
N ILE A 334 2.17 12.27 -78.73
CA ILE A 334 1.91 12.94 -80.01
C ILE A 334 1.16 11.99 -80.94
N GLN A 335 0.02 12.45 -81.46
CA GLN A 335 -0.84 11.72 -82.38
C GLN A 335 -0.49 12.03 -83.85
N PRO A 336 -0.95 11.21 -84.81
CA PRO A 336 -0.62 11.36 -86.24
C PRO A 336 -0.93 12.74 -86.83
N ASP A 337 -2.06 13.34 -86.43
CA ASP A 337 -2.52 14.64 -86.90
C ASP A 337 -1.83 15.83 -86.20
N GLY A 338 -0.97 15.56 -85.21
CA GLY A 338 -0.30 16.58 -84.39
C GLY A 338 -1.07 16.96 -83.12
N SER A 339 -2.25 16.41 -82.87
CA SER A 339 -2.87 16.50 -81.55
C SER A 339 -2.00 15.79 -80.51
N PHE A 340 -2.07 16.23 -79.25
CA PHE A 340 -1.19 15.72 -78.21
C PHE A 340 -1.85 15.70 -76.84
N GLU A 341 -1.34 14.84 -75.96
CA GLU A 341 -1.72 14.74 -74.55
C GLU A 341 -0.49 15.00 -73.67
N THR A 342 -0.64 15.80 -72.64
CA THR A 342 0.36 16.03 -71.58
C THR A 342 -0.10 15.35 -70.28
N ASN A 343 0.85 14.98 -69.43
CA ASN A 343 0.54 14.60 -68.05
C ASN A 343 0.72 15.81 -67.12
N ASP A 344 0.43 15.63 -65.82
CA ASP A 344 0.54 16.69 -64.82
C ASP A 344 1.92 17.39 -64.89
N GLU A 345 3.02 16.62 -65.03
CA GLU A 345 4.37 17.19 -65.03
C GLU A 345 4.73 17.93 -66.34
N SER A 346 4.15 17.55 -67.49
CA SER A 346 4.36 18.20 -68.78
C SER A 346 3.31 19.27 -69.12
N GLU A 347 2.54 19.72 -68.13
CA GLU A 347 1.58 20.82 -68.31
C GLU A 347 2.29 22.09 -68.83
N GLY A 348 1.72 22.71 -69.86
CA GLY A 348 2.28 23.89 -70.52
C GLY A 348 3.15 23.59 -71.75
N VAL A 349 3.42 22.32 -72.04
CA VAL A 349 4.03 21.93 -73.33
C VAL A 349 3.05 22.15 -74.47
N ASN A 350 3.57 22.53 -75.64
CA ASN A 350 2.81 22.65 -76.87
C ASN A 350 3.47 21.88 -78.01
N VAL A 351 2.67 21.15 -78.79
CA VAL A 351 3.10 20.42 -79.99
C VAL A 351 2.42 20.99 -81.24
N GLN A 352 3.20 21.21 -82.29
CA GLN A 352 2.71 21.65 -83.59
C GLN A 352 3.21 20.72 -84.69
N ARG A 353 2.30 20.19 -85.50
CA ARG A 353 2.65 19.52 -86.75
C ARG A 353 2.88 20.57 -87.83
N THR A 354 4.11 20.70 -88.31
CA THR A 354 4.51 21.75 -89.26
C THR A 354 4.40 21.29 -90.71
N GLU A 355 4.71 20.02 -90.97
CA GLU A 355 4.62 19.37 -92.28
C GLU A 355 4.31 17.88 -92.10
N VAL A 356 4.13 17.13 -93.21
CA VAL A 356 4.01 15.67 -93.16
C VAL A 356 5.23 15.07 -92.47
N GLY A 357 4.98 14.34 -91.39
CA GLY A 357 5.99 13.69 -90.57
C GLY A 357 6.89 14.65 -89.80
N LYS A 358 6.52 15.93 -89.61
CA LYS A 358 7.31 16.89 -88.82
C LYS A 358 6.51 17.47 -87.66
N TYR A 359 7.03 17.27 -86.45
CA TYR A 359 6.40 17.68 -85.19
C TYR A 359 7.38 18.55 -84.39
N PHE A 360 6.91 19.70 -83.92
CA PHE A 360 7.68 20.66 -83.14
C PHE A 360 7.13 20.74 -81.72
N ILE A 361 7.97 20.49 -80.73
CA ILE A 361 7.63 20.50 -79.30
C ILE A 361 8.29 21.72 -78.65
N SER A 362 7.50 22.53 -77.96
CA SER A 362 7.92 23.78 -77.29
C SER A 362 7.46 23.82 -75.83
N GLY A 363 8.09 24.67 -75.02
CA GLY A 363 7.86 24.71 -73.57
C GLY A 363 8.67 23.70 -72.77
N VAL A 364 9.73 23.14 -73.36
CA VAL A 364 10.59 22.08 -72.80
C VAL A 364 12.07 22.47 -72.89
N MET A 365 12.92 21.80 -72.10
CA MET A 365 14.38 21.97 -72.06
C MET A 365 15.15 20.83 -72.75
N GLY A 366 14.50 20.14 -73.69
CA GLY A 366 15.02 18.95 -74.36
C GLY A 366 14.41 17.68 -73.79
N TYR A 367 15.08 16.54 -74.01
CA TYR A 367 14.66 15.28 -73.40
C TYR A 367 14.98 15.24 -71.91
N ASN A 368 14.21 14.45 -71.18
CA ASN A 368 14.40 14.27 -69.75
C ASN A 368 15.83 13.78 -69.43
N ALA A 369 16.51 14.46 -68.49
CA ALA A 369 17.94 14.30 -68.26
C ALA A 369 18.32 13.11 -67.35
N ASP A 370 17.34 12.40 -66.76
CA ASP A 370 17.63 11.37 -65.75
C ASP A 370 18.15 10.03 -66.30
N GLY A 371 18.29 9.91 -67.62
CA GLY A 371 18.82 8.72 -68.30
C GLY A 371 17.93 7.47 -68.24
N GLY A 372 16.73 7.56 -67.65
CA GLY A 372 15.83 6.42 -67.43
C GLY A 372 15.33 5.72 -68.70
N TRP A 373 15.44 6.37 -69.86
CA TRP A 373 15.10 5.80 -71.17
C TRP A 373 16.33 5.63 -72.09
N GLY A 374 17.54 5.77 -71.52
CA GLY A 374 18.82 5.67 -72.23
C GLY A 374 19.41 7.05 -72.60
N VAL A 375 20.74 7.09 -72.82
CA VAL A 375 21.52 8.32 -73.07
C VAL A 375 21.08 9.10 -74.33
N ASN A 376 20.37 8.43 -75.25
CA ASN A 376 19.83 9.02 -76.49
C ASN A 376 18.31 8.75 -76.67
N GLY A 377 17.60 8.30 -75.63
CA GLY A 377 16.30 7.62 -75.76
C GLY A 377 15.09 8.39 -75.26
N GLY A 378 14.88 9.63 -75.69
CA GLY A 378 13.73 10.43 -75.24
C GLY A 378 12.40 10.13 -75.94
N VAL A 379 12.37 9.21 -76.91
CA VAL A 379 11.19 8.93 -77.74
C VAL A 379 10.91 7.44 -77.81
N SER A 380 9.69 7.03 -77.48
CA SER A 380 9.16 5.69 -77.78
C SER A 380 8.38 5.76 -79.09
N VAL A 381 8.74 4.89 -80.03
CA VAL A 381 8.09 4.79 -81.35
C VAL A 381 7.11 3.62 -81.40
N PRO A 382 6.03 3.72 -82.20
CA PRO A 382 5.11 2.62 -82.44
C PRO A 382 5.81 1.36 -82.93
N LYS A 383 5.45 0.21 -82.36
CA LYS A 383 5.95 -1.10 -82.75
C LYS A 383 4.80 -2.00 -83.19
N ASP A 384 5.08 -2.92 -84.11
CA ASP A 384 4.15 -3.99 -84.45
C ASP A 384 4.10 -5.08 -83.35
N ILE A 385 3.30 -6.12 -83.60
CA ILE A 385 3.17 -7.27 -82.69
C ILE A 385 4.48 -8.05 -82.48
N ASN A 386 5.45 -7.91 -83.39
CA ASN A 386 6.77 -8.55 -83.32
C ASN A 386 7.81 -7.66 -82.64
N GLY A 387 7.42 -6.48 -82.15
CA GLY A 387 8.32 -5.52 -81.53
C GLY A 387 9.17 -4.72 -82.52
N LEU A 388 8.86 -4.76 -83.81
CA LEU A 388 9.55 -4.03 -84.86
C LEU A 388 8.98 -2.62 -84.98
N GLU A 389 9.84 -1.60 -85.01
CA GLU A 389 9.40 -0.21 -85.10
C GLU A 389 8.75 0.09 -86.46
N LEU A 390 7.61 0.77 -86.46
CA LEU A 390 6.85 1.07 -87.68
C LEU A 390 7.41 2.26 -88.47
N ILE A 391 8.21 3.10 -87.83
CA ILE A 391 8.79 4.33 -88.38
C ILE A 391 10.22 4.53 -87.88
N TYR A 392 11.01 5.27 -88.66
CA TYR A 392 12.24 5.92 -88.19
C TYR A 392 11.90 7.27 -87.57
N VAL A 393 12.63 7.64 -86.53
CA VAL A 393 12.64 8.98 -85.95
C VAL A 393 14.00 9.60 -86.16
N ARG A 394 14.01 10.82 -86.68
CA ARG A 394 15.15 11.73 -86.61
C ARG A 394 14.73 12.93 -85.80
N ASP A 395 15.53 13.27 -84.82
CA ASP A 395 15.21 14.36 -83.91
C ASP A 395 16.36 15.35 -83.78
N LYS A 396 16.02 16.55 -83.30
CA LYS A 396 16.97 17.62 -83.05
C LYS A 396 16.49 18.49 -81.89
N ILE A 397 17.34 18.65 -80.88
CA ILE A 397 17.13 19.62 -79.82
C ILE A 397 17.67 20.98 -80.28
N LEU A 398 16.84 22.01 -80.21
CA LEU A 398 17.21 23.38 -80.54
C LEU A 398 17.89 24.08 -79.35
N SER A 399 18.59 25.19 -79.60
CA SER A 399 19.32 25.95 -78.56
C SER A 399 18.43 26.44 -77.41
N ASN A 400 17.13 26.60 -77.64
CA ASN A 400 16.15 27.01 -76.65
C ASN A 400 15.49 25.82 -75.92
N GLY A 401 15.95 24.59 -76.15
CA GLY A 401 15.40 23.37 -75.55
C GLY A 401 14.23 22.75 -76.32
N SER A 402 13.63 23.44 -77.30
CA SER A 402 12.55 22.87 -78.11
C SER A 402 13.04 21.66 -78.93
N ILE A 403 12.15 20.74 -79.25
CA ILE A 403 12.49 19.48 -79.93
C ILE A 403 11.79 19.43 -81.28
N GLU A 404 12.55 19.23 -82.35
CA GLU A 404 12.03 18.87 -83.67
C GLU A 404 12.10 17.36 -83.85
N ILE A 405 10.99 16.74 -84.22
CA ILE A 405 10.88 15.32 -84.54
C ILE A 405 10.44 15.17 -85.99
N GLN A 406 11.17 14.34 -86.74
CA GLN A 406 10.86 13.94 -88.10
C GLN A 406 10.64 12.43 -88.15
N THR A 407 9.54 12.01 -88.78
CA THR A 407 9.15 10.60 -88.92
C THR A 407 9.22 10.14 -90.36
N PHE A 408 9.76 8.94 -90.58
CA PHE A 408 9.91 8.33 -91.91
C PHE A 408 9.41 6.89 -91.86
N HIS A 409 8.85 6.41 -92.98
CA HIS A 409 8.37 5.04 -93.08
C HIS A 409 9.52 4.05 -92.91
N ARG A 410 9.30 2.99 -92.13
CA ARG A 410 10.25 1.89 -91.95
C ARG A 410 9.65 0.61 -92.48
N GLN A 411 10.11 0.18 -93.65
CA GLN A 411 9.58 -0.98 -94.38
C GLN A 411 10.09 -2.31 -93.80
N HIS A 412 11.30 -2.33 -93.23
CA HIS A 412 12.04 -3.56 -92.88
C HIS A 412 12.31 -4.46 -94.10
N SER A 413 12.86 -3.87 -95.17
CA SER A 413 13.14 -4.53 -96.46
C SER A 413 14.01 -5.80 -96.38
N HIS A 414 14.74 -5.99 -95.28
CA HIS A 414 15.57 -7.17 -95.01
C HIS A 414 14.75 -8.42 -94.59
N LEU A 415 13.46 -8.25 -94.24
CA LEU A 415 12.57 -9.34 -93.86
C LEU A 415 11.90 -9.96 -95.09
N PRO A 416 11.40 -11.22 -95.00
CA PRO A 416 10.56 -11.80 -96.05
C PRO A 416 9.33 -10.92 -96.31
N LYS A 417 8.88 -10.89 -97.57
CA LYS A 417 7.88 -9.93 -98.06
C LYS A 417 6.63 -9.81 -97.18
N ASP A 418 6.13 -10.92 -96.64
CA ASP A 418 4.91 -10.96 -95.83
C ASP A 418 5.08 -10.40 -94.41
N PHE A 419 6.33 -10.26 -93.93
CA PHE A 419 6.67 -9.67 -92.63
C PHE A 419 7.19 -8.23 -92.76
N GLN A 420 7.26 -7.68 -93.97
CA GLN A 420 7.61 -6.28 -94.18
C GLN A 420 6.42 -5.37 -93.84
N ASN A 421 6.71 -4.17 -93.36
CA ASN A 421 5.70 -3.18 -93.01
C ASN A 421 5.16 -2.48 -94.27
N TRP A 422 4.19 -3.11 -94.94
CA TRP A 422 3.50 -2.54 -96.11
C TRP A 422 2.43 -1.51 -95.72
N ARG A 423 2.85 -0.26 -95.47
CA ARG A 423 1.93 0.84 -95.15
C ARG A 423 1.41 1.53 -96.42
N ILE A 424 0.09 1.59 -96.55
CA ILE A 424 -0.59 2.32 -97.64
C ILE A 424 -0.33 3.82 -97.45
N LYS A 425 0.13 4.48 -98.51
CA LYS A 425 0.32 5.93 -98.59
C LYS A 425 -0.96 6.62 -99.02
N GLU A 426 -1.52 6.20 -100.14
CA GLU A 426 -2.75 6.72 -100.72
C GLU A 426 -3.40 5.65 -101.61
N ILE A 427 -4.65 5.86 -101.98
CA ILE A 427 -5.37 5.00 -102.92
C ILE A 427 -5.66 5.83 -104.17
N ILE A 428 -5.03 5.49 -105.28
CA ILE A 428 -5.24 6.14 -106.58
C ILE A 428 -5.92 5.12 -107.50
N ASP A 429 -7.04 5.51 -108.11
CA ASP A 429 -7.83 4.65 -109.03
C ASP A 429 -8.14 3.25 -108.48
N GLY A 430 -8.45 3.17 -107.17
CA GLY A 430 -8.78 1.92 -106.47
C GLY A 430 -7.59 1.01 -106.16
N LYS A 431 -6.35 1.45 -106.43
CA LYS A 431 -5.13 0.71 -106.11
C LYS A 431 -4.33 1.40 -105.00
N PRO A 432 -3.91 0.68 -103.95
CA PRO A 432 -3.06 1.26 -102.92
C PRO A 432 -1.65 1.49 -103.47
N THR A 433 -1.13 2.70 -103.26
CA THR A 433 0.31 2.96 -103.32
C THR A 433 0.88 2.81 -101.91
N TYR A 434 2.12 2.34 -101.80
CA TYR A 434 2.79 2.08 -100.53
C TYR A 434 3.91 3.08 -100.32
N TYR A 435 4.18 3.44 -99.06
CA TYR A 435 5.37 4.20 -98.72
C TYR A 435 6.63 3.41 -99.08
N VAL A 436 7.66 4.12 -99.54
CA VAL A 436 9.01 3.57 -99.71
C VAL A 436 9.78 3.68 -98.40
N ASP A 437 10.71 2.76 -98.14
CA ASP A 437 11.57 2.81 -96.96
C ASP A 437 12.32 4.15 -96.88
N GLY A 438 12.23 4.82 -95.72
CA GLY A 438 12.81 6.14 -95.49
C GLY A 438 12.01 7.31 -96.08
N GLU A 439 10.84 7.08 -96.68
CA GLU A 439 9.97 8.16 -97.15
C GLU A 439 9.36 8.94 -95.97
N PRO A 440 9.37 10.30 -95.96
CA PRO A 440 8.71 11.07 -94.91
C PRO A 440 7.23 10.72 -94.80
N CYS A 441 6.76 10.43 -93.58
CA CYS A 441 5.37 10.09 -93.33
C CYS A 441 4.97 10.50 -91.91
N ASP A 442 3.70 10.83 -91.69
CA ASP A 442 3.17 11.02 -90.34
C ASP A 442 3.22 9.73 -89.49
N ILE A 443 3.10 9.88 -88.17
CA ILE A 443 2.96 8.76 -87.24
C ILE A 443 1.83 7.82 -87.73
N PRO A 444 1.98 6.49 -87.65
CA PRO A 444 0.96 5.56 -88.12
C PRO A 444 -0.41 5.79 -87.47
N PRO A 445 -1.54 5.67 -88.21
CA PRO A 445 -2.88 5.82 -87.64
C PRO A 445 -3.10 4.92 -86.42
N SER A 446 -3.84 5.40 -85.43
CA SER A 446 -4.11 4.68 -84.17
C SER A 446 -2.86 4.34 -83.34
N THR A 447 -1.75 5.03 -83.59
CA THR A 447 -0.52 4.93 -82.80
C THR A 447 -0.04 6.33 -82.42
N TRP A 448 0.93 6.45 -81.53
CA TRP A 448 1.45 7.73 -81.05
C TRP A 448 2.96 7.64 -80.79
N LEU A 449 3.61 8.79 -80.66
CA LEU A 449 4.93 8.89 -80.05
C LEU A 449 4.79 9.26 -78.59
N ASP A 450 5.47 8.56 -77.68
CA ASP A 450 5.66 9.03 -76.30
C ASP A 450 7.01 9.73 -76.22
N VAL A 451 7.00 11.03 -75.98
CA VAL A 451 8.21 11.86 -75.88
C VAL A 451 8.41 12.28 -74.44
N ARG A 452 9.53 11.87 -73.85
CA ARG A 452 9.89 12.16 -72.47
C ARG A 452 10.74 13.41 -72.40
N VAL A 453 10.20 14.45 -71.78
CA VAL A 453 10.75 15.81 -71.86
C VAL A 453 11.33 16.27 -70.52
N GLU A 454 12.29 17.17 -70.58
CA GLU A 454 12.75 17.94 -69.43
C GLU A 454 11.92 19.22 -69.34
N MET A 455 11.35 19.49 -68.17
CA MET A 455 10.51 20.66 -67.96
C MET A 455 11.32 21.77 -67.29
N PRO A 456 11.14 23.03 -67.71
CA PRO A 456 11.86 24.14 -67.10
C PRO A 456 11.48 24.30 -65.62
N VAL A 457 12.38 24.87 -64.82
CA VAL A 457 12.19 25.03 -63.36
C VAL A 457 10.98 25.90 -63.05
N ASP A 458 10.65 26.83 -63.93
CA ASP A 458 9.48 27.71 -63.84
C ASP A 458 8.25 27.14 -64.58
N SER A 459 8.22 25.85 -64.91
CA SER A 459 7.02 25.20 -65.47
C SER A 459 5.83 25.30 -64.51
N ILE A 460 4.62 25.23 -65.07
CA ILE A 460 3.36 25.32 -64.31
C ILE A 460 3.36 24.34 -63.14
N TRP A 461 3.73 23.09 -63.40
CA TRP A 461 3.79 22.05 -62.38
C TRP A 461 4.86 22.31 -61.31
N ASN A 462 6.09 22.68 -61.71
CA ASN A 462 7.19 22.93 -60.76
C ASN A 462 6.86 24.11 -59.83
N GLN A 463 6.25 25.17 -60.35
CA GLN A 463 5.79 26.31 -59.55
C GLN A 463 4.67 25.91 -58.57
N GLN A 464 3.72 25.07 -58.98
CA GLN A 464 2.67 24.56 -58.10
C GLN A 464 3.21 23.68 -56.97
N GLN A 465 4.27 22.89 -57.21
CA GLN A 465 4.89 22.10 -56.14
C GLN A 465 5.65 23.00 -55.17
N ALA A 466 6.40 23.99 -55.67
CA ALA A 466 7.16 24.93 -54.83
C ALA A 466 6.28 25.82 -53.93
N GLN A 467 4.98 25.96 -54.24
CA GLN A 467 4.01 26.66 -53.38
C GLN A 467 3.33 25.76 -52.34
N LYS A 468 3.45 24.43 -52.47
CA LYS A 468 2.87 23.44 -51.55
C LYS A 468 3.87 22.99 -50.47
N GLU A 469 5.16 23.16 -50.74
CA GLU A 469 6.25 23.10 -49.75
C GLU A 469 6.31 24.39 -48.94
#